data_AF-A0A0A0HJ28-F1
#
_entry.id   AF-A0A0A0HJ28-F1
#
_cell.length_a   1.000
_cell.length_b   1.000
_cell.length_c   1.000
_cell.angle_alpha   90.00
_cell.angle_beta   90.00
_cell.angle_gamma   90.00
#
_symmetry.space_group_name_H-M   'P 1'
#
loop_
_entity.id
_entity.type
_entity.pdbx_description
1 polymer ?
#
loop_
_entity_poly.entity_id
_entity_poly.type
_entity_poly.pdbx_seq_one_letter_code
_entity_poly.pdbx_strand_id
1 'polypeptide(L)'
;MLAEAALVAAGADEPDEMNYIRAHVRAQMAKTGCDLETAALRVFSNAEGAYGSNVNQLVDSSAFDDEDELADAYQARKGFAYGVNGKATAQGALLQAALERVEVAYQNLESVELGVTTVDHYFDTLGGISRAVRRARGGQEAAIYISDTTRGTGTVRTLADQVALETRARSLNPKFHEGLLRHGAEGVRQIEAHVTNTMGWSATTGQVEPWIYQRISETFVLDEVMRKRLSDLNPVASSRMANRLLEAHDRAYWQTDAATLAALQSAAAAMEDRMEGVAAE
;
A
#
# COMPACT_ATOMS: atom_id res chain seq x y z
N MET A 1 1.15 13.35 -24.71
CA MET A 1 1.90 12.07 -24.88
C MET A 1 1.09 10.85 -24.47
N LEU A 2 0.97 10.46 -23.19
CA LEU A 2 0.26 9.19 -22.84
C LEU A 2 -1.23 9.20 -23.21
N ALA A 3 -1.96 10.29 -22.95
CA ALA A 3 -3.37 10.42 -23.33
C ALA A 3 -3.56 10.37 -24.85
N GLU A 4 -2.63 10.94 -25.60
CA GLU A 4 -2.62 10.92 -27.06
C GLU A 4 -2.34 9.52 -27.60
N ALA A 5 -1.37 8.81 -27.03
CA ALA A 5 -1.10 7.41 -27.39
C ALA A 5 -2.33 6.51 -27.17
N ALA A 6 -3.04 6.68 -26.05
CA ALA A 6 -4.28 5.95 -25.77
C ALA A 6 -5.38 6.26 -26.80
N LEU A 7 -5.54 7.54 -27.18
CA LEU A 7 -6.51 7.96 -28.19
C LEU A 7 -6.19 7.41 -29.59
N VAL A 8 -4.92 7.48 -30.00
CA VAL A 8 -4.46 6.93 -31.28
C VAL A 8 -4.68 5.42 -31.33
N ALA A 9 -4.32 4.69 -30.27
CA ALA A 9 -4.55 3.25 -30.18
C ALA A 9 -6.05 2.90 -30.22
N ALA A 10 -6.90 3.69 -29.57
CA ALA A 10 -8.35 3.49 -29.62
C ALA A 10 -8.94 3.67 -31.03
N GLY A 11 -8.39 4.61 -31.81
CA GLY A 11 -8.84 4.94 -33.16
C GLY A 11 -8.29 4.04 -34.27
N ALA A 12 -7.21 3.29 -34.02
CA ALA A 12 -6.51 2.48 -35.01
C ALA A 12 -7.42 1.44 -35.69
N ASP A 13 -7.31 1.25 -37.01
CA ASP A 13 -8.10 0.28 -37.77
C ASP A 13 -7.52 -1.13 -37.65
N GLU A 14 -7.70 -1.72 -36.46
CA GLU A 14 -7.18 -3.03 -36.09
C GLU A 14 -8.31 -3.92 -35.54
N PRO A 15 -8.20 -5.26 -35.66
CA PRO A 15 -9.14 -6.19 -35.02
C PRO A 15 -9.12 -6.06 -33.49
N ASP A 16 -10.28 -6.24 -32.86
CA ASP A 16 -10.46 -6.05 -31.40
C ASP A 16 -9.59 -7.03 -30.59
N GLU A 17 -9.32 -8.23 -31.13
CA GLU A 17 -8.47 -9.26 -30.52
C GLU A 17 -6.97 -8.92 -30.52
N MET A 18 -6.55 -7.97 -31.37
CA MET A 18 -5.17 -7.47 -31.45
C MET A 18 -5.00 -6.11 -30.75
N ASN A 19 -6.10 -5.42 -30.46
CA ASN A 19 -6.10 -4.09 -29.85
C ASN A 19 -7.17 -3.98 -28.75
N TYR A 20 -6.78 -4.39 -27.55
CA TYR A 20 -7.67 -4.34 -26.38
C TYR A 20 -8.03 -2.90 -25.98
N ILE A 21 -7.23 -1.89 -26.30
CA ILE A 21 -7.60 -0.49 -26.07
C ILE A 21 -8.84 -0.15 -26.88
N ARG A 22 -8.81 -0.40 -28.20
CA ARG A 22 -9.95 -0.19 -29.11
C ARG A 22 -11.17 -1.00 -28.69
N ALA A 23 -11.00 -2.29 -28.41
CA ALA A 23 -12.09 -3.16 -27.98
C ALA A 23 -12.81 -2.60 -26.73
N HIS A 24 -12.04 -2.21 -25.71
CA HIS A 24 -12.58 -1.64 -24.48
C HIS A 24 -13.25 -0.27 -24.69
N VAL A 25 -12.66 0.58 -25.53
CA VAL A 25 -13.22 1.90 -25.88
C VAL A 25 -14.55 1.75 -26.61
N ARG A 26 -14.65 0.87 -27.61
CA ARG A 26 -15.90 0.61 -28.34
C ARG A 26 -16.99 0.07 -27.43
N ALA A 27 -16.65 -0.87 -26.55
CA ALA A 27 -17.59 -1.39 -25.55
C ALA A 27 -18.08 -0.28 -24.61
N GLN A 28 -17.19 0.62 -24.18
CA GLN A 28 -17.55 1.76 -23.34
C GLN A 28 -18.48 2.74 -24.07
N MET A 29 -18.15 3.12 -25.30
CA MET A 29 -19.00 3.99 -26.14
C MET A 29 -20.38 3.38 -26.37
N ALA A 30 -20.46 2.07 -26.64
CA ALA A 30 -21.73 1.37 -26.80
C ALA A 30 -22.56 1.35 -25.51
N LYS A 31 -21.90 1.26 -24.34
CA LYS A 31 -22.55 1.24 -23.02
C LYS A 31 -23.05 2.62 -22.58
N THR A 32 -22.30 3.69 -22.84
CA THR A 32 -22.58 5.03 -22.28
C THR A 32 -23.03 6.07 -23.30
N GLY A 33 -22.83 5.82 -24.59
CA GLY A 33 -23.07 6.79 -25.66
C GLY A 33 -22.09 7.96 -25.71
N CYS A 34 -20.98 7.92 -24.95
CA CYS A 34 -19.97 8.96 -25.00
C CYS A 34 -19.14 8.91 -26.29
N ASP A 35 -18.43 10.00 -26.59
CA ASP A 35 -17.54 10.07 -27.75
C ASP A 35 -16.25 9.23 -27.56
N LEU A 36 -15.49 9.11 -28.66
CA LEU A 36 -14.23 8.38 -28.69
C LEU A 36 -13.20 8.99 -27.74
N GLU A 37 -13.09 10.32 -27.70
CA GLU A 37 -12.11 11.02 -26.87
C GLU A 37 -12.34 10.77 -25.37
N THR A 38 -13.60 10.82 -24.93
CA THR A 38 -13.98 10.53 -23.54
C THR A 38 -13.78 9.05 -23.22
N ALA A 39 -14.25 8.15 -24.08
CA ALA A 39 -14.10 6.71 -23.85
C ALA A 39 -12.64 6.24 -23.84
N ALA A 40 -11.75 6.95 -24.54
CA ALA A 40 -10.32 6.65 -24.64
C ALA A 40 -9.46 7.23 -23.49
N LEU A 41 -10.04 7.96 -22.53
CA LEU A 41 -9.28 8.48 -21.38
C LEU A 41 -8.72 7.32 -20.54
N ARG A 42 -7.39 7.29 -20.36
CA ARG A 42 -6.66 6.27 -19.59
C ARG A 42 -5.65 6.84 -18.60
N VAL A 43 -5.39 8.15 -18.65
CA VAL A 43 -4.44 8.81 -17.75
C VAL A 43 -5.23 9.45 -16.62
N PHE A 44 -5.12 8.90 -15.42
CA PHE A 44 -5.80 9.36 -14.22
C PHE A 44 -4.81 9.88 -13.19
N SER A 45 -5.20 10.93 -12.47
CA SER A 45 -4.44 11.48 -11.36
C SER A 45 -5.37 12.22 -10.40
N ASN A 46 -4.76 12.99 -9.51
CA ASN A 46 -5.46 13.96 -8.69
C ASN A 46 -6.05 15.12 -9.50
N ALA A 47 -6.99 15.84 -8.90
CA ALA A 47 -7.34 17.18 -9.37
C ALA A 47 -6.12 18.11 -9.37
N GLU A 48 -6.16 19.17 -10.16
CA GLU A 48 -5.10 20.18 -10.16
C GLU A 48 -4.86 20.74 -8.74
N GLY A 49 -3.59 20.76 -8.32
CA GLY A 49 -3.17 21.22 -7.00
C GLY A 49 -3.34 20.21 -5.85
N ALA A 50 -3.88 19.02 -6.11
CA ALA A 50 -4.03 17.95 -5.11
C ALA A 50 -2.98 16.84 -5.27
N TYR A 51 -2.64 16.17 -4.16
CA TYR A 51 -1.64 15.11 -4.10
C TYR A 51 -2.12 13.95 -3.23
N GLY A 52 -1.62 12.73 -3.50
CA GLY A 52 -1.91 11.52 -2.71
C GLY A 52 -3.34 11.01 -2.85
N SER A 53 -3.56 9.76 -2.47
CA SER A 53 -4.89 9.13 -2.46
C SER A 53 -5.57 9.20 -1.08
N ASN A 54 -4.86 9.69 -0.06
CA ASN A 54 -5.25 9.71 1.36
C ASN A 54 -5.41 8.31 1.97
N VAL A 55 -5.12 7.24 1.24
CA VAL A 55 -5.10 5.88 1.80
C VAL A 55 -4.04 5.77 2.89
N ASN A 56 -2.88 6.39 2.68
CA ASN A 56 -1.86 6.46 3.74
C ASN A 56 -2.35 7.17 5.01
N GLN A 57 -3.12 8.26 4.90
CA GLN A 57 -3.64 8.99 6.05
C GLN A 57 -4.66 8.16 6.83
N LEU A 58 -5.55 7.43 6.14
CA LEU A 58 -6.52 6.53 6.77
C LEU A 58 -5.82 5.38 7.50
N VAL A 59 -4.80 4.78 6.89
CA VAL A 59 -3.98 3.74 7.53
C VAL A 59 -3.22 4.30 8.73
N ASP A 60 -2.56 5.44 8.57
CA ASP A 60 -1.72 6.06 9.61
C ASP A 60 -2.52 6.39 10.89
N SER A 61 -3.74 6.89 10.71
CA SER A 61 -4.69 7.24 11.78
C SER A 61 -5.64 6.12 12.20
N SER A 62 -5.55 4.94 11.58
CA SER A 62 -6.49 3.81 11.77
C SER A 62 -7.96 4.19 11.56
N ALA A 63 -8.23 5.24 10.77
CA ALA A 63 -9.54 5.85 10.59
C ALA A 63 -10.32 5.21 9.44
N PHE A 64 -10.47 3.88 9.45
CA PHE A 64 -11.30 3.13 8.51
C PHE A 64 -11.83 1.87 9.20
N ASP A 65 -13.10 1.55 8.98
CA ASP A 65 -13.72 0.33 9.53
C ASP A 65 -13.68 -0.81 8.50
N ASP A 66 -14.04 -0.51 7.25
CA ASP A 66 -13.99 -1.43 6.11
C ASP A 66 -12.91 -0.99 5.12
N GLU A 67 -12.15 -1.93 4.53
CA GLU A 67 -11.10 -1.51 3.59
C GLU A 67 -11.63 -1.00 2.24
N ASP A 68 -12.94 -1.14 1.96
CA ASP A 68 -13.59 -0.44 0.84
C ASP A 68 -13.62 1.07 1.02
N GLU A 69 -13.49 1.60 2.25
CA GLU A 69 -13.27 3.03 2.48
C GLU A 69 -11.92 3.50 1.90
N LEU A 70 -10.91 2.62 1.85
CA LEU A 70 -9.64 2.91 1.20
C LEU A 70 -9.80 3.01 -0.33
N ALA A 71 -10.66 2.16 -0.92
CA ALA A 71 -11.02 2.28 -2.33
C ALA A 71 -11.80 3.56 -2.62
N ASP A 72 -12.67 4.00 -1.71
CA ASP A 72 -13.38 5.28 -1.84
C ASP A 72 -12.44 6.48 -1.79
N ALA A 73 -11.52 6.50 -0.82
CA ALA A 73 -10.50 7.53 -0.73
C ALA A 73 -9.66 7.60 -2.02
N TYR A 74 -9.23 6.43 -2.53
CA TYR A 74 -8.50 6.35 -3.78
C TYR A 74 -9.29 6.90 -4.96
N GLN A 75 -10.51 6.40 -5.20
CA GLN A 75 -11.31 6.81 -6.35
C GLN A 75 -11.74 8.29 -6.29
N ALA A 76 -12.09 8.79 -5.10
CA ALA A 76 -12.46 10.18 -4.92
C ALA A 76 -11.31 11.13 -5.26
N ARG A 77 -10.07 10.75 -4.93
CA ARG A 77 -8.90 11.59 -5.14
C ARG A 77 -8.19 11.35 -6.46
N LYS A 78 -8.24 10.14 -7.02
CA LYS A 78 -7.55 9.73 -8.26
C LYS A 78 -8.49 9.63 -9.47
N GLY A 79 -9.78 9.94 -9.31
CA GLY A 79 -10.80 9.89 -10.34
C GLY A 79 -10.75 11.00 -11.40
N PHE A 80 -9.66 11.74 -11.53
CA PHE A 80 -9.54 12.83 -12.49
C PHE A 80 -8.74 12.40 -13.71
N ALA A 81 -9.39 12.34 -14.87
CA ALA A 81 -8.76 11.96 -16.12
C ALA A 81 -8.15 13.16 -16.84
N TYR A 82 -7.04 12.92 -17.52
CA TYR A 82 -6.32 13.88 -18.35
C TYR A 82 -6.46 13.49 -19.82
N GLY A 83 -7.04 14.39 -20.61
CA GLY A 83 -7.10 14.26 -22.06
C GLY A 83 -5.87 14.82 -22.77
N VAL A 84 -5.90 14.84 -24.11
CA VAL A 84 -4.83 15.43 -24.93
C VAL A 84 -4.62 16.93 -24.66
N ASN A 85 -5.66 17.62 -24.17
CA ASN A 85 -5.62 19.02 -23.79
C ASN A 85 -4.94 19.29 -22.43
N GLY A 86 -4.54 18.23 -21.70
CA GLY A 86 -3.85 18.31 -20.41
C GLY A 86 -4.72 18.76 -19.23
N LYS A 87 -6.03 18.97 -19.42
CA LYS A 87 -6.93 19.42 -18.36
C LYS A 87 -7.51 18.24 -17.59
N ALA A 88 -7.44 18.32 -16.27
CA ALA A 88 -8.04 17.33 -15.39
C ALA A 88 -9.57 17.45 -15.38
N THR A 89 -10.29 16.35 -15.57
CA THR A 89 -11.75 16.31 -15.47
C THR A 89 -12.18 15.13 -14.62
N ALA A 90 -13.16 15.33 -13.74
CA ALA A 90 -13.68 14.25 -12.90
C ALA A 90 -14.36 13.20 -13.79
N GLN A 91 -13.90 11.95 -13.71
CA GLN A 91 -14.29 10.82 -14.57
C GLN A 91 -14.47 9.54 -13.74
N GLY A 92 -15.14 9.64 -12.59
CA GLY A 92 -15.31 8.52 -11.64
C GLY A 92 -15.97 7.28 -12.26
N ALA A 93 -17.05 7.45 -13.03
CA ALA A 93 -17.73 6.33 -13.69
C ALA A 93 -16.85 5.64 -14.75
N LEU A 94 -16.01 6.41 -15.45
CA LEU A 94 -15.08 5.86 -16.42
C LEU A 94 -13.90 5.14 -15.74
N LEU A 95 -13.37 5.69 -14.64
CA LEU A 95 -12.36 5.02 -13.83
C LEU A 95 -12.91 3.69 -13.32
N GLN A 96 -14.11 3.67 -12.74
CA GLN A 96 -14.76 2.44 -12.26
C GLN A 96 -14.87 1.39 -13.39
N ALA A 97 -15.34 1.78 -14.58
CA ALA A 97 -15.44 0.87 -15.73
C ALA A 97 -14.08 0.37 -16.24
N ALA A 98 -13.01 1.16 -16.07
CA ALA A 98 -11.65 0.73 -16.39
C ALA A 98 -11.11 -0.25 -15.34
N LEU A 99 -11.35 0.00 -14.05
CA LEU A 99 -10.91 -0.85 -12.93
C LEU A 99 -11.53 -2.26 -12.99
N GLU A 100 -12.77 -2.39 -13.48
CA GLU A 100 -13.45 -3.68 -13.73
C GLU A 100 -12.63 -4.62 -14.65
N ARG A 101 -11.73 -4.08 -15.47
CA ARG A 101 -10.94 -4.82 -16.47
C ARG A 101 -9.47 -5.01 -16.08
N VAL A 102 -9.05 -4.50 -14.93
CA VAL A 102 -7.65 -4.59 -14.52
C VAL A 102 -7.35 -6.00 -14.00
N GLU A 103 -6.50 -6.71 -14.73
CA GLU A 103 -6.00 -8.02 -14.33
C GLU A 103 -4.62 -7.94 -13.66
N VAL A 104 -3.88 -6.86 -13.92
CA VAL A 104 -2.52 -6.63 -13.41
C VAL A 104 -2.37 -5.19 -12.91
N ALA A 105 -1.89 -5.04 -11.68
CA ALA A 105 -1.42 -3.77 -11.12
C ALA A 105 0.12 -3.81 -11.00
N TYR A 106 0.76 -2.68 -11.27
CA TYR A 106 2.22 -2.64 -11.43
C TYR A 106 2.81 -1.31 -10.97
N GLN A 107 3.96 -1.37 -10.30
CA GLN A 107 4.78 -0.19 -9.97
C GLN A 107 6.27 -0.50 -10.08
N ASN A 108 7.06 0.49 -10.48
CA ASN A 108 8.52 0.39 -10.45
C ASN A 108 9.03 0.81 -9.06
N LEU A 109 10.04 0.11 -8.55
CA LEU A 109 10.83 0.54 -7.40
C LEU A 109 11.74 1.70 -7.81
N GLU A 110 11.69 2.78 -7.04
CA GLU A 110 12.44 4.00 -7.32
C GLU A 110 13.94 3.84 -7.04
N SER A 111 14.29 3.25 -5.91
CA SER A 111 15.70 3.16 -5.49
C SER A 111 15.97 1.98 -4.55
N VAL A 112 17.26 1.69 -4.31
CA VAL A 112 17.67 0.64 -3.37
C VAL A 112 17.36 1.04 -1.92
N GLU A 113 17.35 2.34 -1.65
CA GLU A 113 17.14 2.95 -0.34
C GLU A 113 15.65 3.03 0.02
N LEU A 114 14.81 3.39 -0.95
CA LEU A 114 13.36 3.57 -0.79
C LEU A 114 12.61 2.36 -1.35
N GLY A 115 12.28 1.41 -0.48
CA GLY A 115 11.45 0.28 -0.89
C GLY A 115 9.99 0.40 -0.48
N VAL A 116 9.21 -0.60 -0.88
CA VAL A 116 7.74 -0.64 -0.72
C VAL A 116 7.31 -0.61 0.75
N THR A 117 8.17 -1.02 1.68
CA THR A 117 7.93 -0.96 3.12
C THR A 117 8.59 0.24 3.81
N THR A 118 9.43 1.02 3.11
CA THR A 118 10.14 2.18 3.69
C THR A 118 9.27 3.42 3.71
N VAL A 119 8.45 3.61 2.67
CA VAL A 119 7.64 4.81 2.46
C VAL A 119 6.21 4.41 2.14
N ASP A 120 5.28 5.28 2.53
CA ASP A 120 3.84 5.04 2.50
C ASP A 120 3.22 5.19 1.11
N HIS A 121 3.83 6.00 0.24
CA HIS A 121 3.26 6.34 -1.06
C HIS A 121 3.09 5.13 -2.00
N TYR A 122 3.83 4.02 -1.80
CA TYR A 122 3.62 2.81 -2.60
C TYR A 122 2.27 2.17 -2.28
N PHE A 123 1.94 1.96 -1.00
CA PHE A 123 0.64 1.39 -0.65
C PHE A 123 -0.50 2.43 -0.81
N ASP A 124 -0.21 3.74 -0.65
CA ASP A 124 -1.17 4.82 -0.98
C ASP A 124 -1.64 4.73 -2.43
N THR A 125 -0.74 4.37 -3.35
CA THR A 125 -1.02 4.37 -4.79
C THR A 125 -1.28 2.98 -5.35
N LEU A 126 -0.27 2.09 -5.38
CA LEU A 126 -0.43 0.72 -5.87
C LEU A 126 -1.32 -0.12 -4.97
N GLY A 127 -1.24 0.07 -3.66
CA GLY A 127 -2.19 -0.56 -2.73
C GLY A 127 -3.61 -0.02 -2.98
N GLY A 128 -3.80 1.30 -2.93
CA GLY A 128 -5.10 1.94 -3.13
C GLY A 128 -5.80 1.55 -4.44
N ILE A 129 -5.06 1.52 -5.57
CA ILE A 129 -5.63 1.06 -6.85
C ILE A 129 -5.98 -0.42 -6.80
N SER A 130 -5.16 -1.27 -6.15
CA SER A 130 -5.42 -2.71 -6.05
C SER A 130 -6.70 -2.98 -5.24
N ARG A 131 -6.94 -2.25 -4.15
CA ARG A 131 -8.20 -2.31 -3.41
C ARG A 131 -9.38 -1.85 -4.27
N ALA A 132 -9.23 -0.74 -4.99
CA ALA A 132 -10.26 -0.24 -5.90
C ALA A 132 -10.59 -1.23 -7.03
N VAL A 133 -9.59 -1.93 -7.59
CA VAL A 133 -9.76 -3.00 -8.57
C VAL A 133 -10.50 -4.19 -7.96
N ARG A 134 -10.07 -4.67 -6.79
CA ARG A 134 -10.73 -5.79 -6.09
C ARG A 134 -12.21 -5.51 -5.89
N ARG A 135 -12.55 -4.30 -5.43
CA ARG A 135 -13.95 -3.87 -5.27
C ARG A 135 -14.70 -3.82 -6.60
N ALA A 136 -14.12 -3.21 -7.63
CA ALA A 136 -14.74 -3.10 -8.95
C ALA A 136 -14.99 -4.48 -9.60
N ARG A 137 -14.16 -5.47 -9.29
CA ARG A 137 -14.24 -6.83 -9.82
C ARG A 137 -14.99 -7.80 -8.88
N GLY A 138 -15.80 -7.28 -7.95
CA GLY A 138 -16.64 -8.10 -7.08
C GLY A 138 -15.85 -9.02 -6.15
N GLY A 139 -14.70 -8.56 -5.66
CA GLY A 139 -13.81 -9.30 -4.77
C GLY A 139 -12.66 -10.02 -5.47
N GLN A 140 -12.61 -10.05 -6.81
CA GLN A 140 -11.52 -10.68 -7.54
C GLN A 140 -10.26 -9.78 -7.59
N GLU A 141 -9.15 -10.30 -7.06
CA GLU A 141 -7.88 -9.60 -7.03
C GLU A 141 -7.20 -9.54 -8.40
N ALA A 142 -6.44 -8.47 -8.64
CA ALA A 142 -5.47 -8.39 -9.73
C ALA A 142 -4.12 -8.95 -9.28
N ALA A 143 -3.33 -9.47 -10.22
CA ALA A 143 -1.94 -9.79 -9.94
C ALA A 143 -1.15 -8.49 -9.72
N ILE A 144 -0.37 -8.42 -8.64
CA ILE A 144 0.39 -7.21 -8.29
C ILE A 144 1.88 -7.49 -8.46
N TYR A 145 2.53 -6.67 -9.28
CA TYR A 145 3.96 -6.82 -9.56
C TYR A 145 4.74 -5.54 -9.24
N ILE A 146 5.95 -5.75 -8.73
CA ILE A 146 6.96 -4.71 -8.55
C ILE A 146 8.12 -5.00 -9.48
N SER A 147 8.53 -4.02 -10.26
CA SER A 147 9.81 -4.10 -10.97
C SER A 147 10.92 -3.42 -10.19
N ASP A 148 12.10 -4.01 -10.23
CA ASP A 148 13.30 -3.51 -9.61
C ASP A 148 14.38 -3.43 -10.68
N THR A 149 14.59 -2.23 -11.21
CA THR A 149 15.64 -1.90 -12.18
C THR A 149 16.80 -1.15 -11.52
N THR A 150 16.85 -1.10 -10.19
CA THR A 150 17.77 -0.25 -9.42
C THR A 150 19.24 -0.70 -9.53
N ARG A 151 19.48 -1.97 -9.92
CA ARG A 151 20.81 -2.59 -10.04
C ARG A 151 21.14 -3.08 -11.45
N GLY A 152 20.55 -2.47 -12.47
CA GLY A 152 20.85 -2.75 -13.87
C GLY A 152 19.95 -3.82 -14.50
N THR A 153 20.14 -5.10 -14.15
CA THR A 153 19.23 -6.16 -14.65
C THR A 153 17.87 -6.06 -13.97
N GLY A 154 16.84 -5.63 -14.73
CA GLY A 154 15.48 -5.49 -14.23
C GLY A 154 14.90 -6.81 -13.79
N THR A 155 14.45 -6.90 -12.54
CA THR A 155 13.71 -8.06 -12.03
C THR A 155 12.26 -7.66 -11.78
N VAL A 156 11.30 -8.49 -12.18
CA VAL A 156 9.88 -8.32 -11.82
C VAL A 156 9.53 -9.37 -10.78
N ARG A 157 8.99 -8.94 -9.64
CA ARG A 157 8.56 -9.79 -8.53
C ARG A 157 7.09 -9.59 -8.26
N THR A 158 6.45 -10.58 -7.65
CA THR A 158 5.13 -10.35 -7.03
C THR A 158 5.28 -9.36 -5.87
N LEU A 159 4.19 -8.69 -5.48
CA LEU A 159 4.19 -7.85 -4.28
C LEU A 159 4.60 -8.65 -3.04
N ALA A 160 4.05 -9.86 -2.86
CA ALA A 160 4.38 -10.73 -1.74
C ALA A 160 5.89 -11.03 -1.67
N ASP A 161 6.51 -11.40 -2.79
CA ASP A 161 7.95 -11.65 -2.86
C ASP A 161 8.77 -10.40 -2.54
N GLN A 162 8.34 -9.22 -3.02
CA GLN A 162 9.02 -7.96 -2.76
C GLN A 162 8.92 -7.56 -1.28
N VAL A 163 7.75 -7.66 -0.66
CA VAL A 163 7.54 -7.39 0.76
C VAL A 163 8.35 -8.37 1.62
N ALA A 164 8.36 -9.66 1.28
CA ALA A 164 9.17 -10.68 1.96
C ALA A 164 10.68 -10.39 1.84
N LEU A 165 11.16 -10.03 0.64
CA LEU A 165 12.55 -9.64 0.41
C LEU A 165 12.95 -8.44 1.25
N GLU A 166 12.15 -7.37 1.24
CA GLU A 166 12.44 -6.15 2.00
C GLU A 166 12.40 -6.41 3.50
N THR A 167 11.44 -7.19 3.98
CA THR A 167 11.35 -7.58 5.40
C THR A 167 12.62 -8.29 5.85
N ARG A 168 13.12 -9.26 5.07
CA ARG A 168 14.36 -10.00 5.38
C ARG A 168 15.61 -9.13 5.26
N ALA A 169 15.66 -8.24 4.28
CA ALA A 169 16.83 -7.40 4.01
C ALA A 169 16.92 -6.17 4.92
N ARG A 170 15.78 -5.73 5.49
CA ARG A 170 15.65 -4.52 6.31
C ARG A 170 15.10 -4.81 7.70
N SER A 171 13.79 -4.79 7.91
CA SER A 171 13.18 -4.83 9.26
C SER A 171 13.74 -5.96 10.12
N LEU A 172 13.83 -7.18 9.58
CA LEU A 172 14.35 -8.35 10.31
C LEU A 172 15.86 -8.57 10.14
N ASN A 173 16.58 -7.70 9.43
CA ASN A 173 18.03 -7.77 9.30
C ASN A 173 18.69 -7.02 10.48
N PRO A 174 19.41 -7.71 11.38
CA PRO A 174 20.08 -7.04 12.50
C PRO A 174 21.02 -5.93 12.08
N LYS A 175 21.71 -6.06 10.94
CA LYS A 175 22.60 -4.99 10.45
C LYS A 175 21.84 -3.70 10.13
N PHE A 176 20.58 -3.82 9.71
CA PHE A 176 19.74 -2.69 9.36
C PHE A 176 19.08 -2.07 10.60
N HIS A 177 18.32 -2.83 11.39
CA HIS A 177 17.64 -2.27 12.55
C HIS A 177 18.62 -1.85 13.65
N GLU A 178 19.73 -2.57 13.91
CA GLU A 178 20.79 -2.07 14.80
C GLU A 178 21.49 -0.84 14.22
N GLY A 179 21.51 -0.72 12.89
CA GLY A 179 21.89 0.49 12.18
C GLY A 179 21.08 1.69 12.62
N LEU A 180 19.76 1.56 12.50
CA LEU A 180 18.78 2.58 12.88
C LEU A 180 18.85 2.89 14.38
N LEU A 181 18.89 1.89 15.25
CA LEU A 181 18.85 2.08 16.71
C LEU A 181 20.06 2.85 17.27
N ARG A 182 21.18 2.96 16.53
CA ARG A 182 22.28 3.88 16.90
C ARG A 182 21.89 5.36 16.83
N HIS A 183 20.83 5.68 16.09
CA HIS A 183 20.27 7.02 15.96
C HIS A 183 19.14 7.29 16.98
N GLY A 184 19.00 6.44 17.99
CA GLY A 184 18.09 6.64 19.11
C GLY A 184 16.63 6.76 18.69
N ALA A 185 15.98 7.85 19.10
CA ALA A 185 14.53 8.01 18.94
C ALA A 185 14.05 7.94 17.48
N GLU A 186 14.82 8.53 16.55
CA GLU A 186 14.51 8.49 15.11
C GLU A 186 14.70 7.10 14.51
N GLY A 187 15.65 6.33 15.05
CA GLY A 187 15.83 4.93 14.65
C GLY A 187 14.59 4.08 14.94
N VAL A 188 14.03 4.24 16.15
CA VAL A 188 12.78 3.56 16.52
C VAL A 188 11.62 4.02 15.66
N ARG A 189 11.52 5.33 15.37
CA ARG A 189 10.46 5.86 14.49
C ARG A 189 10.53 5.26 13.08
N GLN A 190 11.73 5.04 12.53
CA GLN A 190 11.88 4.37 11.24
C GLN A 190 11.44 2.90 11.28
N ILE A 191 11.77 2.16 12.35
CA ILE A 191 11.32 0.77 12.54
C ILE A 191 9.80 0.72 12.63
N GLU A 192 9.18 1.60 13.43
CA GLU A 192 7.72 1.73 13.53
C GLU A 192 7.09 2.02 12.15
N ALA A 193 7.63 2.97 11.39
CA ALA A 193 7.15 3.29 10.06
C ALA A 193 7.17 2.07 9.12
N HIS A 194 8.22 1.23 9.18
CA HIS A 194 8.26 -0.03 8.43
C HIS A 194 7.12 -0.99 8.81
N VAL A 195 6.76 -1.08 10.09
CA VAL A 195 5.63 -1.91 10.56
C VAL A 195 4.30 -1.32 10.09
N THR A 196 4.10 0.00 10.22
CA THR A 196 2.90 0.70 9.73
C THR A 196 2.73 0.56 8.22
N ASN A 197 3.78 0.72 7.43
CA ASN A 197 3.73 0.52 5.97
C ASN A 197 3.44 -0.94 5.60
N THR A 198 3.95 -1.90 6.36
CA THR A 198 3.61 -3.32 6.19
C THR A 198 2.12 -3.56 6.44
N MET A 199 1.53 -2.96 7.48
CA MET A 199 0.07 -3.00 7.70
C MET A 199 -0.71 -2.35 6.56
N GLY A 200 -0.23 -1.22 6.03
CA GLY A 200 -0.82 -0.57 4.85
C GLY A 200 -0.94 -1.51 3.64
N TRP A 201 0.05 -2.39 3.41
CA TRP A 201 -0.04 -3.41 2.37
C TRP A 201 -1.09 -4.47 2.63
N SER A 202 -1.27 -4.91 3.87
CA SER A 202 -2.37 -5.82 4.22
C SER A 202 -3.72 -5.18 4.02
N ALA A 203 -3.90 -3.94 4.51
CA ALA A 203 -5.17 -3.22 4.38
C ALA A 203 -5.57 -2.99 2.92
N THR A 204 -4.59 -2.78 2.04
CA THR A 204 -4.85 -2.47 0.63
C THR A 204 -4.85 -3.68 -0.29
N THR A 205 -4.11 -4.75 0.03
CA THR A 205 -3.93 -5.88 -0.88
C THR A 205 -4.13 -7.25 -0.24
N GLY A 206 -3.97 -7.39 1.07
CA GLY A 206 -4.01 -8.67 1.77
C GLY A 206 -2.85 -9.62 1.43
N GLN A 207 -1.79 -9.15 0.75
CA GLN A 207 -0.71 -10.01 0.25
C GLN A 207 0.53 -10.09 1.17
N VAL A 208 0.43 -9.59 2.41
CA VAL A 208 1.51 -9.72 3.39
C VAL A 208 1.41 -11.07 4.08
N GLU A 209 2.49 -11.85 4.04
CA GLU A 209 2.48 -13.18 4.62
C GLU A 209 2.47 -13.15 6.18
N PRO A 210 1.70 -14.03 6.85
CA PRO A 210 1.57 -14.03 8.31
C PRO A 210 2.89 -14.14 9.09
N TRP A 211 3.89 -14.84 8.53
CA TRP A 211 5.20 -14.99 9.17
C TRP A 211 5.91 -13.65 9.38
N ILE A 212 5.61 -12.63 8.56
CA ILE A 212 6.21 -11.30 8.65
C ILE A 212 5.81 -10.66 9.98
N TYR A 213 4.51 -10.63 10.28
CA TYR A 213 3.99 -10.10 11.55
C TYR A 213 4.47 -10.89 12.75
N GLN A 214 4.47 -12.22 12.66
CA GLN A 214 4.99 -13.10 13.70
C GLN A 214 6.45 -12.75 14.04
N ARG A 215 7.32 -12.66 13.04
CA ARG A 215 8.74 -12.37 13.25
C ARG A 215 9.01 -10.93 13.71
N ILE A 216 8.25 -9.96 13.22
CA ILE A 216 8.34 -8.57 13.70
C ILE A 216 7.95 -8.50 15.17
N SER A 217 6.86 -9.15 15.56
CA SER A 217 6.40 -9.23 16.95
C SER A 217 7.44 -9.87 17.86
N GLU A 218 7.97 -11.04 17.47
CA GLU A 218 9.05 -11.73 18.18
C GLU A 218 10.28 -10.83 18.38
N THR A 219 10.70 -10.14 17.32
CA THR A 219 11.96 -9.36 17.32
C THR A 219 11.85 -8.08 18.14
N PHE A 220 10.76 -7.33 18.01
CA PHE A 220 10.70 -5.96 18.51
C PHE A 220 9.82 -5.78 19.75
N VAL A 221 8.89 -6.70 20.03
CA VAL A 221 7.90 -6.52 21.11
C VAL A 221 7.95 -7.65 22.15
N LEU A 222 8.08 -8.90 21.70
CA LEU A 222 8.09 -10.06 22.59
C LEU A 222 9.48 -10.34 23.19
N ASP A 223 10.56 -9.96 22.50
CA ASP A 223 11.89 -9.93 23.09
C ASP A 223 11.99 -8.80 24.12
N GLU A 224 12.14 -9.16 25.40
CA GLU A 224 12.12 -8.22 26.52
C GLU A 224 13.25 -7.18 26.45
N VAL A 225 14.45 -7.60 26.03
CA VAL A 225 15.63 -6.72 25.94
C VAL A 225 15.43 -5.68 24.85
N MET A 226 14.98 -6.10 23.66
CA MET A 226 14.67 -5.21 22.55
C MET A 226 13.51 -4.30 22.92
N ARG A 227 12.39 -4.83 23.43
CA ARG A 227 11.24 -4.05 23.89
C ARG A 227 11.68 -2.93 24.83
N LYS A 228 12.43 -3.26 25.89
CA LYS A 228 12.89 -2.28 26.87
C LYS A 228 13.74 -1.20 26.20
N ARG A 229 14.67 -1.59 25.32
CA ARG A 229 15.54 -0.67 24.58
C ARG A 229 14.74 0.27 23.67
N LEU A 230 13.76 -0.25 22.93
CA LEU A 230 12.91 0.58 22.07
C LEU A 230 12.13 1.59 22.91
N SER A 231 11.51 1.14 24.01
CA SER A 231 10.77 2.04 24.91
C SER A 231 11.66 3.06 25.62
N ASP A 232 12.91 2.71 25.96
CA ASP A 232 13.91 3.65 26.49
C ASP A 232 14.26 4.74 25.44
N LEU A 233 14.37 4.36 24.17
CA LEU A 233 14.78 5.26 23.08
C LEU A 233 13.65 6.13 22.55
N ASN A 234 12.44 5.58 22.40
CA ASN A 234 11.25 6.29 21.93
C ASN A 234 9.97 5.57 22.43
N PRO A 235 9.38 6.00 23.55
CA PRO A 235 8.19 5.34 24.11
C PRO A 235 6.97 5.44 23.18
N VAL A 236 6.78 6.58 22.50
CA VAL A 236 5.63 6.81 21.61
C VAL A 236 5.67 5.89 20.39
N ALA A 237 6.81 5.86 19.67
CA ALA A 237 6.94 4.99 18.51
C ALA A 237 6.90 3.50 18.88
N SER A 238 7.41 3.14 20.06
CA SER A 238 7.35 1.75 20.54
C SER A 238 5.92 1.30 20.83
N SER A 239 5.15 2.12 21.55
CA SER A 239 3.73 1.87 21.83
C SER A 239 2.94 1.77 20.52
N ARG A 240 3.14 2.72 19.60
CA ARG A 240 2.50 2.71 18.28
C ARG A 240 2.79 1.44 17.47
N MET A 241 4.03 0.98 17.46
CA MET A 241 4.42 -0.26 16.78
C MET A 241 3.70 -1.49 17.36
N ALA A 242 3.61 -1.60 18.69
CA ALA A 242 2.88 -2.70 19.33
C ALA A 242 1.38 -2.64 19.01
N ASN A 243 0.79 -1.45 19.06
CA ASN A 243 -0.62 -1.23 18.70
C ASN A 243 -0.89 -1.57 17.22
N ARG A 244 0.07 -1.30 16.32
CA ARG A 244 -0.06 -1.67 14.90
C ARG A 244 -0.07 -3.19 14.68
N LEU A 245 0.67 -3.94 15.49
CA LEU A 245 0.66 -5.41 15.45
C LEU A 245 -0.66 -5.98 15.99
N LEU A 246 -1.19 -5.39 17.07
CA LEU A 246 -2.52 -5.73 17.58
C LEU A 246 -3.62 -5.38 16.57
N GLU A 247 -3.54 -4.22 15.92
CA GLU A 247 -4.48 -3.82 14.87
C GLU A 247 -4.45 -4.80 13.68
N ALA A 248 -3.26 -5.27 13.28
CA ALA A 248 -3.15 -6.29 12.24
C ALA A 248 -3.83 -7.61 12.64
N HIS A 249 -3.86 -7.94 13.94
CA HIS A 249 -4.62 -9.07 14.45
C HIS A 249 -6.13 -8.81 14.44
N ASP A 250 -6.57 -7.69 15.00
CA ASP A 250 -7.98 -7.32 15.14
C ASP A 250 -8.67 -7.18 13.77
N ARG A 251 -7.93 -6.70 12.75
CA ARG A 251 -8.39 -6.63 11.35
C ARG A 251 -8.20 -7.93 10.56
N ALA A 252 -7.81 -9.03 11.21
CA ALA A 252 -7.59 -10.34 10.61
C ALA A 252 -6.53 -10.39 9.49
N TYR A 253 -5.61 -9.42 9.43
CA TYR A 253 -4.44 -9.47 8.55
C TYR A 253 -3.39 -10.46 9.04
N TRP A 254 -3.37 -10.73 10.35
CA TRP A 254 -2.49 -11.69 10.98
C TRP A 254 -3.21 -12.47 12.09
N GLN A 255 -3.29 -13.79 11.93
CA GLN A 255 -3.76 -14.67 13.00
C GLN A 255 -2.57 -15.34 13.68
N THR A 256 -2.58 -15.34 15.01
CA THR A 256 -1.59 -15.99 15.86
C THR A 256 -2.28 -16.79 16.96
N ASP A 257 -1.53 -17.64 17.67
CA ASP A 257 -2.08 -18.41 18.77
C ASP A 257 -2.40 -17.54 19.99
N ALA A 258 -3.28 -18.05 20.85
CA ALA A 258 -3.76 -17.31 22.02
C ALA A 258 -2.63 -16.92 22.99
N ALA A 259 -1.56 -17.72 23.06
CA ALA A 259 -0.42 -17.44 23.92
C ALA A 259 0.38 -16.23 23.41
N THR A 260 0.65 -16.20 22.10
CA THR A 260 1.34 -15.10 21.42
C THR A 260 0.52 -13.82 21.48
N LEU A 261 -0.79 -13.89 21.26
CA LEU A 261 -1.69 -12.75 21.39
C LEU A 261 -1.68 -12.19 22.82
N ALA A 262 -1.83 -13.04 23.83
CA ALA A 262 -1.81 -12.60 25.22
C ALA A 262 -0.46 -11.97 25.61
N ALA A 263 0.66 -12.53 25.13
CA ALA A 263 1.99 -11.96 25.34
C ALA A 263 2.15 -10.59 24.66
N LEU A 264 1.62 -10.45 23.44
CA LEU A 264 1.65 -9.19 22.69
C LEU A 264 0.80 -8.11 23.38
N GLN A 265 -0.42 -8.45 23.83
CA GLN A 265 -1.30 -7.55 24.59
C GLN A 265 -0.64 -7.10 25.89
N SER A 266 -0.03 -8.02 26.64
CA SER A 266 0.69 -7.68 27.87
C SER A 266 1.90 -6.78 27.60
N ALA A 267 2.65 -7.04 26.52
CA ALA A 267 3.79 -6.22 26.12
C ALA A 267 3.37 -4.81 25.69
N ALA A 268 2.28 -4.69 24.91
CA ALA A 268 1.72 -3.42 24.48
C ALA A 268 1.25 -2.58 25.68
N ALA A 269 0.50 -3.18 26.62
CA ALA A 269 0.07 -2.51 27.85
C ALA A 269 1.27 -1.98 28.67
N ALA A 270 2.34 -2.77 28.81
CA ALA A 270 3.55 -2.32 29.51
C ALA A 270 4.27 -1.17 28.78
N MET A 271 4.26 -1.16 27.44
CA MET A 271 4.80 -0.03 26.65
C MET A 271 3.94 1.23 26.82
N GLU A 272 2.62 1.08 26.88
CA GLU A 272 1.66 2.17 27.09
C GLU A 272 1.78 2.78 28.49
N ASP A 273 1.79 1.96 29.56
CA ASP A 273 2.00 2.39 30.94
C ASP A 273 3.28 3.22 31.07
N ARG A 274 4.32 2.81 30.36
CA ARG A 274 5.60 3.52 30.34
C ARG A 274 5.54 4.83 29.57
N MET A 275 4.82 4.87 28.44
CA MET A 275 4.62 6.08 27.65
C MET A 275 3.84 7.14 28.43
N GLU A 276 2.80 6.72 29.15
CA GLU A 276 1.94 7.59 29.98
C GLU A 276 2.58 7.94 31.34
N GLY A 277 3.72 7.34 31.70
CA GLY A 277 4.42 7.60 32.97
C GLY A 277 3.74 6.96 34.19
N VAL A 278 2.92 5.93 33.98
CA VAL A 278 2.23 5.15 35.02
C VAL A 278 3.13 4.04 35.59
N ALA A 279 4.16 3.62 34.85
CA ALA A 279 5.11 2.62 35.29
C ALA A 279 5.86 3.08 36.56
N ALA A 280 5.51 2.46 37.70
CA ALA A 280 6.15 2.63 38.99
C ALA A 280 7.66 2.37 38.90
N GLU A 281 8.44 3.20 39.60
CA GLU A 281 9.84 2.88 39.98
C GLU A 281 9.95 1.54 40.71
#